data_AF-A0A1G8X0T1-F1
#
_entry.id   AF-A0A1G8X0T1-F1
#
_cell.length_a   1.000
_cell.length_b   1.000
_cell.length_c   1.000
_cell.angle_alpha   90.00
_cell.angle_beta   90.00
_cell.angle_gamma   90.00
#
_symmetry.space_group_name_H-M   'P 1'
#
loop_
_entity.id
_entity.type
_entity.pdbx_description
1 polymer ?
#
loop_
_entity_poly.entity_id
_entity_poly.type
_entity_poly.pdbx_seq_one_letter_code
_entity_poly.pdbx_strand_id
1 'polypeptide(L)' 'MVSVAISFSGPFALVLAALGAVWIYQDATKREMETADMWAVGFFVGFFVPPLIGAVAVLVYYMQKREPRYPNPQSVPGQ' A
#
# COMPACT_ATOMS: atom_id res chain seq x y z
N MET A 1 -24.86 -10.73 -1.73
CA MET A 1 -23.73 -9.82 -1.46
C MET A 1 -23.10 -9.47 -2.79
N VAL A 2 -23.23 -8.23 -3.25
CA VAL A 2 -22.57 -7.78 -4.48
C VAL A 2 -21.18 -7.31 -4.09
N SER A 3 -20.17 -8.10 -4.42
CA SER A 3 -18.77 -7.75 -4.22
C SER A 3 -18.36 -6.80 -5.35
N VAL A 4 -18.29 -5.50 -5.08
CA VAL A 4 -17.69 -4.55 -6.02
C VAL A 4 -16.18 -4.66 -5.87
N ALA A 5 -15.56 -5.52 -6.68
CA ALA A 5 -14.11 -5.57 -6.80
C ALA A 5 -13.66 -4.39 -7.65
N ILE A 6 -13.13 -3.35 -7.00
CA ILE A 6 -12.52 -2.22 -7.71
C ILE A 6 -11.13 -2.70 -8.16
N SER A 7 -11.04 -3.22 -9.38
CA SER A 7 -9.77 -3.61 -10.01
C SER A 7 -9.18 -2.41 -10.75
N PHE A 8 -8.25 -1.70 -10.11
CA PHE A 8 -7.43 -0.72 -10.80
C PHE A 8 -6.25 -1.42 -11.47
N SER A 9 -6.06 -1.20 -12.77
CA SER A 9 -4.84 -1.64 -13.43
C SER A 9 -3.66 -0.79 -12.96
N GLY A 10 -2.46 -1.38 -12.88
CA GLY A 10 -1.24 -0.66 -12.53
C GLY A 10 -1.02 0.63 -13.34
N PRO A 11 -1.20 0.59 -14.68
CA PRO A 11 -1.13 1.80 -15.51
C PRO A 11 -2.18 2.85 -15.13
N PHE A 12 -3.40 2.44 -14.79
CA PHE A 12 -4.44 3.37 -14.37
C PHE A 12 -4.10 4.04 -13.03
N ALA A 13 -3.54 3.29 -12.08
CA ALA A 13 -3.06 3.86 -10.83
C ALA A 13 -1.95 4.89 -11.04
N LEU A 14 -1.03 4.65 -11.99
CA LEU A 14 0.00 5.63 -12.38
C LEU A 14 -0.61 6.90 -12.96
N VAL A 15 -1.61 6.78 -13.85
CA VAL A 15 -2.32 7.93 -14.42
C VAL A 15 -3.01 8.75 -13.31
N LEU A 16 -3.70 8.09 -12.37
CA LEU A 16 -4.34 8.77 -11.25
C LEU A 16 -3.33 9.50 -10.36
N ALA A 17 -2.22 8.84 -10.01
CA ALA A 17 -1.17 9.45 -9.20
C ALA A 17 -0.54 10.65 -9.91
N ALA A 18 -0.28 10.55 -11.22
CA ALA A 18 0.24 11.64 -12.02
C ALA A 18 -0.75 12.81 -12.11
N LEU A 19 -2.03 12.54 -12.37
CA LEU A 19 -3.07 13.58 -12.40
C LEU A 19 -3.20 14.32 -11.06
N GLY A 20 -3.19 13.58 -9.95
CA GLY A 20 -3.21 14.19 -8.62
C GLY A 20 -1.97 15.02 -8.32
N ALA A 21 -0.77 14.53 -8.69
CA ALA A 21 0.47 15.27 -8.52
C ALA A 21 0.50 16.56 -9.35
N VAL A 22 0.06 16.51 -10.61
CA VAL A 22 -0.05 17.69 -11.49
C VAL A 22 -1.04 18.69 -10.92
N TRP A 23 -2.20 18.23 -10.43
CA TRP A 23 -3.19 19.11 -9.82
C TRP A 23 -2.64 19.81 -8.57
N ILE A 24 -1.96 19.09 -7.69
CA ILE A 24 -1.32 19.67 -6.49
C ILE A 24 -0.22 20.66 -6.88
N TYR A 25 0.61 20.32 -7.86
CA TYR A 25 1.64 21.23 -8.36
C TYR A 25 1.02 22.54 -8.84
N GLN A 26 -0.06 22.46 -9.64
CA GLN A 26 -0.76 23.63 -10.15
C GLN A 26 -1.44 24.44 -9.03
N ASP A 27 -2.06 23.79 -8.06
CA ASP A 27 -2.69 24.46 -6.92
C ASP A 27 -1.65 25.17 -6.04
N ALA A 28 -0.55 24.50 -5.71
CA ALA A 28 0.55 25.08 -4.94
C ALA A 28 1.23 26.24 -5.68
N THR A 29 1.43 26.11 -6.99
CA THR A 29 1.96 27.19 -7.83
C THR A 29 1.02 28.40 -7.87
N LYS A 30 -0.29 28.18 -7.98
CA LYS A 30 -1.30 29.26 -7.92
C LYS A 30 -1.32 29.98 -6.58
N ARG A 31 -0.88 29.33 -5.51
CA ARG A 31 -0.74 29.90 -4.16
C ARG A 31 0.65 30.51 -3.91
N GLU A 32 1.49 30.60 -4.96
CA GLU A 32 2.87 31.10 -4.88
C GLU A 32 3.72 30.36 -3.84
N MET A 33 3.47 29.06 -3.67
CA MET A 33 4.27 28.22 -2.78
C MET A 33 5.59 27.84 -3.46
N GLU A 34 6.71 28.29 -2.90
CA GLU A 34 8.05 27.88 -3.35
C GLU A 34 8.28 26.36 -3.25
N THR A 35 7.48 25.66 -2.44
CA THR A 35 7.58 24.21 -2.21
C THR A 35 6.62 23.38 -3.08
N ALA A 36 6.13 23.91 -4.21
CA ALA A 36 5.17 23.21 -5.07
C ALA A 36 5.66 21.82 -5.51
N ASP A 37 6.94 21.70 -5.87
CA ASP A 37 7.58 20.42 -6.22
C ASP A 37 7.53 19.41 -5.07
N MET A 38 7.83 19.86 -3.84
CA MET A 38 7.82 19.00 -2.66
C MET A 38 6.43 18.42 -2.41
N TRP A 39 5.38 19.22 -2.57
CA TRP A 39 3.99 18.75 -2.40
C TRP A 39 3.57 17.77 -3.49
N ALA A 40 3.93 18.03 -4.74
CA ALA A 40 3.61 17.13 -5.86
C ALA A 40 4.32 15.77 -5.73
N VAL A 41 5.62 15.78 -5.42
CA VAL A 41 6.42 14.56 -5.18
C VAL A 41 5.92 13.84 -3.92
N GLY A 42 5.65 14.58 -2.85
CA GLY A 42 5.13 14.03 -1.60
C GLY A 42 3.80 13.31 -1.79
N PHE A 43 2.90 13.87 -2.60
CA PHE A 43 1.65 13.20 -2.96
C PHE A 43 1.90 11.93 -3.77
N PHE A 44 2.73 11.99 -4.82
CA PHE A 44 3.00 10.83 -5.67
C PHE A 44 3.59 9.66 -4.86
N VAL A 45 4.61 9.95 -4.03
CA VAL A 45 5.22 8.96 -3.14
C VAL A 45 4.19 8.47 -2.11
N GLY A 46 3.44 9.37 -1.50
CA GLY A 46 2.39 9.07 -0.51
C GLY A 46 1.23 8.25 -1.08
N PHE A 47 1.00 8.28 -2.39
CA PHE A 47 -0.03 7.46 -3.03
C PHE A 47 0.37 5.97 -3.07
N PHE A 48 1.66 5.67 -3.26
CA PHE A 48 2.13 4.28 -3.43
C PHE A 48 2.79 3.69 -2.19
N VAL A 49 3.56 4.48 -1.43
CA VAL A 49 4.40 3.96 -0.34
C VAL A 49 3.58 3.41 0.84
N PRO A 50 2.56 4.10 1.39
CA PRO A 50 1.76 3.56 2.49
C PRO A 50 1.03 2.25 2.14
N PRO A 51 0.36 2.11 0.96
CA PRO A 51 -0.21 0.82 0.55
C PRO A 51 0.83 -0.30 0.45
N LEU A 52 2.03 -0.02 -0.07
CA LEU A 52 3.11 -1.00 -0.16
C LEU A 52 3.59 -1.45 1.23
N ILE A 53 3.80 -0.50 2.15
CA ILE A 53 4.15 -0.79 3.55
C ILE A 53 3.05 -1.64 4.21
N GLY A 54 1.79 -1.27 4.02
CA GLY A 54 0.64 -2.01 4.53
C GLY A 54 0.58 -3.44 3.99
N ALA A 55 0.79 -3.63 2.69
CA ALA A 55 0.82 -4.95 2.06
C ALA A 55 1.94 -5.83 2.63
N VAL A 56 3.14 -5.29 2.81
CA VAL A 56 4.27 -6.02 3.42
C VAL A 56 3.98 -6.38 4.87
N ALA A 57 3.46 -5.43 5.66
CA ALA A 57 3.12 -5.67 7.06
C ALA A 57 2.07 -6.79 7.21
N VAL A 58 1.03 -6.77 6.38
CA VAL A 58 0.00 -7.83 6.34
C VAL A 58 0.59 -9.17 5.91
N LEU A 59 1.49 -9.18 4.92
CA LEU A 59 2.15 -10.40 4.47
C LEU A 59 3.00 -11.02 5.58
N VAL A 60 3.80 -10.22 6.30
CA VAL A 60 4.60 -10.68 7.44
C VAL A 60 3.70 -11.24 8.53
N TYR A 61 2.64 -10.51 8.90
CA TYR A 61 1.67 -10.97 9.89
C TYR A 61 0.97 -12.27 9.47
N TYR A 62 0.62 -12.39 8.20
CA TYR A 62 0.02 -13.60 7.64
C TYR A 62 1.00 -14.79 7.73
N MET A 63 2.28 -14.60 7.38
CA MET A 63 3.29 -15.66 7.47
C MET A 63 3.52 -16.10 8.92
N GLN A 64 3.57 -15.17 9.88
CA GLN A 64 3.66 -15.50 11.30
C GLN A 64 2.48 -16.36 11.78
N LYS A 65 1.27 -16.06 11.31
CA LYS A 65 0.07 -16.87 11.61
C LYS A 65 0.00 -18.18 10.83
N ARG A 66 0.66 -18.25 9.68
CA ARG A 66 0.68 -19.41 8.79
C ARG A 66 1.71 -20.44 9.23
N GLU A 67 2.71 -20.06 10.03
CA GLU A 67 3.51 -21.07 10.73
C GLU A 67 2.55 -21.99 11.48
N PRO A 68 2.49 -23.29 11.11
CA PRO A 68 1.74 -24.22 11.89
C PRO A 68 2.38 -24.15 13.28
N ARG A 69 1.56 -23.94 14.32
CA ARG A 69 1.80 -24.68 15.56
C ARG A 69 1.91 -26.12 15.11
N TYR A 70 3.11 -26.60 14.81
CA TYR A 70 3.37 -28.01 14.62
C TYR A 70 2.84 -28.64 15.91
N PRO A 71 1.74 -29.40 15.88
CA PRO A 71 1.48 -30.31 16.97
C PRO A 71 2.67 -31.25 16.88
N ASN A 72 3.61 -31.13 17.81
CA ASN A 72 4.75 -32.01 17.89
C ASN A 72 4.21 -33.46 17.81
N PRO A 73 4.49 -34.25 16.75
CA PRO A 73 4.00 -35.63 16.67
C PRO A 73 4.69 -36.55 17.69
N GLN A 74 5.65 -36.03 18.47
CA GLN A 74 6.39 -36.79 19.46
C GLN A 74 5.94 -36.48 20.89
N SER A 75 4.86 -37.13 21.29
CA SER A 75 4.89 -37.95 22.49
C SER A 75 3.70 -38.90 22.42
N VAL A 76 3.92 -40.06 21.82
CA VAL A 76 3.32 -41.29 22.32
C VAL A 76 4.31 -41.79 23.38
N PRO A 77 4.11 -41.53 24.68
CA PRO A 77 4.73 -42.38 25.68
C PRO A 77 3.98 -43.71 25.59
N GLY A 78 4.71 -44.80 25.40
CA GLY A 78 4.12 -46.11 25.60
C GLY A 78 3.47 -46.17 26.99
N GLN A 79 2.17 -46.46 27.00
CA GLN A 79 1.43 -47.21 28.01
C GLN A 79 -0.02 -47.40 27.56
#